data_AF-A0A501X7R8-F1
#
_entry.id   AF-A0A501X7R8-F1
#
_cell.length_a   1.000
_cell.length_b   1.000
_cell.length_c   1.000
_cell.angle_alpha   90.00
_cell.angle_beta   90.00
_cell.angle_gamma   90.00
#
_symmetry.space_group_name_H-M   'P 1'
#
loop_
_entity.id
_entity.type
_entity.pdbx_description
1 polymer ?
#
loop_
_entity_poly.entity_id
_entity_poly.type
_entity_poly.pdbx_seq_one_letter_code
_entity_poly.pdbx_strand_id
1 'polypeptide(L)'
;MQGNRLTKAETMLIGAGTLTWALVAWLGFNQDIQAKLPTLNKSCHIALYTLFILLFLLLTIFEHPRKSLKINRLLTIVLVCCTLSLMLLSEHSLLPILLVIWASLLPEFFSRNAAIGQILLANLSYYFILHSHTSNSIIFNVLIYMGFQLFAYSSSQARLSERESRRIQEHLNQQLIATRALLSQTSEQQERLRISRDLHDILGHQLTALSLQLELLSHQAPTELKSTVNQSKSLAKELLESIRAVVRAQRVNIGLDLKPPLDAIASRLPNVSLRYKSLVPLQSTELAQALLLVLQEGISNGVRHGKANQFTLSMQQQQTELIIQLNDNGQGINQTASTGIGLNSMQERLSAFNGKVCLQPNEDAQGCSLIIRLPQNTTM
;
A
#
# COMPACT_ATOMS: atom_id res chain seq x y z
N MET A 1 -15.82 5.46 7.57
CA MET A 1 -15.72 6.22 8.83
C MET A 1 -14.52 5.80 9.66
N GLN A 2 -13.41 5.39 9.05
CA GLN A 2 -12.13 5.94 9.51
C GLN A 2 -12.12 7.34 8.91
N GLY A 3 -12.49 8.31 9.74
CA GLY A 3 -12.43 9.71 9.36
C GLY A 3 -11.02 10.05 8.90
N ASN A 4 -10.97 11.02 8.00
CA ASN A 4 -9.81 11.75 7.53
C ASN A 4 -9.07 12.38 8.73
N ARG A 5 -8.46 11.54 9.58
CA ARG A 5 -7.72 11.99 10.76
C ARG A 5 -6.38 12.45 10.25
N LEU A 6 -6.30 13.77 10.06
CA LEU A 6 -5.04 14.50 9.97
C LEU A 6 -4.05 13.86 10.95
N THR A 7 -2.88 13.51 10.43
CA THR A 7 -1.80 12.98 11.26
C THR A 7 -1.50 13.96 12.40
N LYS A 8 -1.01 13.46 13.54
CA LYS A 8 -0.66 14.33 14.69
C LYS A 8 0.26 15.50 14.28
N ALA A 9 1.13 15.27 13.29
CA ALA A 9 2.00 16.27 12.70
C ALA A 9 1.27 17.30 11.82
N GLU A 10 0.22 16.91 11.08
CA GLU A 10 -0.65 17.84 10.33
C GLU A 10 -1.48 18.70 11.26
N THR A 11 -2.07 18.10 12.30
CA THR A 11 -2.82 18.87 13.29
C THR A 11 -1.93 19.87 14.02
N MET A 12 -0.66 19.52 14.27
CA MET A 12 0.33 20.43 14.84
C MET A 12 0.71 21.55 13.86
N LEU A 13 0.90 21.27 12.58
CA LEU A 13 1.23 22.29 11.58
C LEU A 13 0.07 23.27 11.37
N ILE A 14 -1.16 22.77 11.28
CA ILE A 14 -2.37 23.60 11.18
C ILE A 14 -2.53 24.44 12.45
N GLY A 15 -2.36 23.84 13.63
CA GLY A 15 -2.41 24.54 14.91
C GLY A 15 -1.36 25.65 15.03
N ALA A 16 -0.11 25.36 14.64
CA ALA A 16 0.97 26.35 14.64
C ALA A 16 0.70 27.49 13.64
N GLY A 17 0.33 27.17 12.40
CA GLY A 17 0.05 28.18 11.36
C GLY A 17 -1.14 29.07 11.72
N THR A 18 -2.23 28.51 12.26
CA THR A 18 -3.39 29.27 12.72
C THR A 18 -3.07 30.17 13.92
N LEU A 19 -2.29 29.68 14.89
CA LEU A 19 -1.83 30.47 16.03
C LEU A 19 -0.93 31.63 15.60
N THR A 20 0.03 31.37 14.72
CA THR A 20 0.94 32.40 14.19
C THR A 20 0.16 33.47 13.42
N TRP A 21 -0.79 33.07 12.56
CA TRP A 21 -1.68 34.02 11.89
C TRP A 21 -2.48 34.85 12.89
N ALA A 22 -3.07 34.24 13.92
CA ALA A 22 -3.88 34.96 14.91
C ALA A 22 -3.06 36.02 15.66
N LEU A 23 -1.82 35.72 16.03
CA LEU A 23 -0.91 36.68 16.67
C LEU A 23 -0.54 37.84 15.74
N VAL A 24 -0.21 37.55 14.47
CA VAL A 24 0.12 38.58 13.48
C VAL A 24 -1.08 39.47 13.19
N ALA A 25 -2.27 38.88 13.02
CA ALA A 25 -3.51 39.62 12.80
C ALA A 25 -3.87 40.51 14.00
N TRP A 26 -3.75 39.98 15.23
CA TRP A 26 -4.00 40.76 16.47
C TRP A 26 -3.07 41.97 16.60
N LEU A 27 -1.78 41.79 16.33
CA LEU A 27 -0.80 42.88 16.37
C LEU A 27 -1.07 43.92 15.27
N GLY A 28 -1.42 43.47 14.06
CA GLY A 28 -1.82 44.35 12.97
C GLY A 28 -3.03 45.20 13.33
N PHE A 29 -4.11 44.59 13.83
CA PHE A 29 -5.32 45.32 14.23
C PHE A 29 -5.07 46.35 15.34
N ASN A 30 -4.25 46.02 16.34
CA ASN A 30 -3.93 46.98 17.41
C ASN A 30 -3.17 48.20 16.90
N GLN A 31 -2.23 48.00 15.96
CA GLN A 31 -1.53 49.11 15.33
C GLN A 31 -2.43 49.92 14.40
N ASP A 32 -3.34 49.28 13.66
CA ASP A 32 -4.33 49.98 12.82
C ASP A 32 -5.26 50.88 13.63
N ILE A 33 -5.63 50.44 14.83
CA ILE A 33 -6.41 51.22 15.79
C ILE A 33 -5.60 52.43 16.27
N GLN A 34 -4.32 52.24 16.63
CA GLN A 34 -3.42 53.29 17.10
C GLN A 34 -3.09 54.32 16.00
N ALA A 35 -2.94 53.88 14.75
CA ALA A 35 -2.59 54.73 13.60
C ALA A 35 -3.74 55.62 13.09
N LYS A 36 -4.96 55.52 13.65
CA LYS A 36 -6.16 56.27 13.23
C LYS A 36 -6.42 56.21 11.71
N LEU A 37 -6.18 55.04 11.09
CA LEU A 37 -6.42 54.83 9.66
C LEU A 37 -7.90 55.10 9.27
N PRO A 38 -8.16 55.53 8.02
CA PRO A 38 -9.51 55.65 7.47
C PRO A 38 -10.29 54.34 7.62
N THR A 39 -11.61 54.42 7.83
CA THR A 39 -12.48 53.24 8.00
C THR A 39 -12.39 52.26 6.82
N LEU A 40 -12.21 52.78 5.60
CA LEU A 40 -12.05 51.97 4.38
C LEU A 40 -10.81 51.06 4.42
N ASN A 41 -9.69 51.55 4.94
CA ASN A 41 -8.43 50.78 5.02
C ASN A 41 -8.54 49.67 6.07
N LYS A 42 -9.20 49.94 7.21
CA LYS A 42 -9.45 48.95 8.26
C LYS A 42 -10.28 47.77 7.75
N SER A 43 -11.34 48.03 6.98
CA SER A 43 -12.15 46.98 6.37
C SER A 43 -11.36 46.14 5.36
N CYS A 44 -10.45 46.77 4.59
CA CYS A 44 -9.59 46.08 3.65
C CYS A 44 -8.59 45.14 4.37
N HIS A 45 -7.96 45.58 5.46
CA HIS A 45 -7.07 44.74 6.26
C HIS A 45 -7.78 43.52 6.84
N ILE A 46 -8.97 43.69 7.40
CA ILE A 46 -9.79 42.58 7.92
C ILE A 46 -10.09 41.58 6.80
N ALA A 47 -10.49 42.06 5.62
CA ALA A 47 -10.79 41.20 4.48
C ALA A 47 -9.57 40.39 4.01
N LEU A 48 -8.37 40.98 4.00
CA LEU A 48 -7.14 40.29 3.60
C LEU A 48 -6.67 39.27 4.64
N TYR A 49 -6.70 39.59 5.94
CA TYR A 49 -6.36 38.61 6.98
C TYR A 49 -7.34 37.43 7.00
N THR A 50 -8.64 37.70 6.82
CA THR A 50 -9.68 36.65 6.76
C THR A 50 -9.56 35.79 5.51
N LEU A 51 -9.24 36.40 4.36
CA LEU A 51 -8.94 35.66 3.13
C LEU A 51 -7.72 34.75 3.31
N PHE A 52 -6.65 35.24 3.93
CA PHE A 52 -5.44 34.45 4.18
C PHE A 52 -5.74 33.17 4.97
N ILE A 53 -6.43 33.28 6.11
CA ILE A 53 -6.70 32.12 6.97
C ILE A 53 -7.64 31.13 6.31
N LEU A 54 -8.65 31.60 5.58
CA LEU A 54 -9.59 30.74 4.86
C LEU A 54 -8.86 29.93 3.79
N LEU A 55 -8.01 30.58 2.99
CA LEU A 55 -7.18 29.92 1.99
C LEU A 55 -6.20 28.92 2.60
N PHE A 56 -5.53 29.29 3.70
CA PHE A 56 -4.63 28.40 4.44
C PHE A 56 -5.35 27.15 4.94
N LEU A 57 -6.53 27.29 5.55
CA LEU A 57 -7.31 26.17 6.04
C LEU A 57 -7.84 25.29 4.90
N LEU A 58 -8.27 25.89 3.79
CA LEU A 58 -8.75 25.15 2.62
C LEU A 58 -7.63 24.30 2.00
N LEU A 59 -6.41 24.83 1.93
CA LEU A 59 -5.24 24.12 1.42
C LEU A 59 -4.74 23.00 2.35
N THR A 60 -5.00 23.09 3.66
CA THR A 60 -4.45 22.16 4.65
C THR A 60 -5.43 21.11 5.16
N ILE A 61 -6.74 21.39 5.17
CA ILE A 61 -7.77 20.47 5.70
C ILE A 61 -8.27 19.50 4.64
N PHE A 62 -8.41 19.94 3.39
CA PHE A 62 -8.98 19.12 2.33
C PHE A 62 -7.88 18.31 1.62
N GLU A 63 -7.93 16.98 1.76
CA GLU A 63 -7.13 16.09 0.90
C GLU A 63 -7.66 16.20 -0.53
N HIS A 64 -6.81 16.66 -1.43
CA HIS A 64 -7.22 17.15 -2.72
C HIS A 64 -6.83 16.16 -3.84
N PRO A 65 -7.80 15.61 -4.62
CA PRO A 65 -7.51 14.67 -5.70
C PRO A 65 -6.72 15.35 -6.83
N ARG A 66 -5.86 14.62 -7.57
CA ARG A 66 -4.93 15.16 -8.59
C ARG A 66 -5.52 16.18 -9.60
N LYS A 67 -6.84 16.16 -9.88
CA LYS A 67 -7.52 17.16 -10.73
C LYS A 67 -7.60 18.58 -10.12
N SER A 68 -7.47 18.71 -8.80
CA SER A 68 -7.47 19.99 -8.06
C SER A 68 -6.09 20.66 -7.96
N LEU A 69 -5.01 20.03 -8.46
CA LEU A 69 -3.65 20.56 -8.33
C LEU A 69 -3.49 21.96 -8.95
N LYS A 70 -4.16 22.23 -10.08
CA LYS A 70 -4.17 23.55 -10.71
C LYS A 70 -4.83 24.61 -9.83
N ILE A 71 -5.95 24.25 -9.18
CA ILE A 71 -6.68 25.13 -8.26
C ILE A 71 -5.80 25.42 -7.05
N ASN A 72 -5.18 24.40 -6.45
CA ASN A 72 -4.34 24.58 -5.27
C ASN A 72 -3.11 25.45 -5.56
N ARG A 73 -2.48 25.28 -6.74
CA ARG A 73 -1.42 26.18 -7.21
C ARG A 73 -1.91 27.63 -7.34
N LEU A 74 -3.11 27.84 -7.89
CA LEU A 74 -3.70 29.17 -7.97
C LEU A 74 -3.95 29.75 -6.57
N LEU A 75 -4.53 28.98 -5.66
CA LEU A 75 -4.80 29.42 -4.28
C LEU A 75 -3.51 29.78 -3.52
N THR A 76 -2.41 29.03 -3.72
CA THR A 76 -1.10 29.39 -3.14
C THR A 76 -0.53 30.68 -3.73
N ILE A 77 -0.79 30.98 -5.00
CA ILE A 77 -0.39 32.26 -5.62
C ILE A 77 -1.24 33.40 -5.06
N VAL A 78 -2.56 33.19 -4.91
CA VAL A 78 -3.45 34.17 -4.28
C VAL A 78 -3.01 34.45 -2.84
N LEU A 79 -2.54 33.43 -2.10
CA LEU A 79 -2.05 33.59 -0.73
C LEU A 79 -0.84 34.53 -0.65
N VAL A 80 0.16 34.37 -1.54
CA VAL A 80 1.32 35.26 -1.56
C VAL A 80 0.94 36.68 -2.01
N CYS A 81 0.08 36.83 -3.02
CA CYS A 81 -0.44 38.13 -3.43
C CYS A 81 -1.17 38.84 -2.29
N CYS A 82 -2.02 38.12 -1.56
CA CYS A 82 -2.73 38.63 -0.38
C CYS A 82 -1.76 39.14 0.69
N THR A 83 -0.67 38.40 0.96
CA THR A 83 0.35 38.85 1.93
C THR A 83 1.13 40.07 1.46
N LEU A 84 1.49 40.16 0.18
CA LEU A 84 2.18 41.32 -0.38
C LEU A 84 1.26 42.56 -0.40
N SER A 85 -0.03 42.38 -0.68
CA SER A 85 -1.04 43.45 -0.57
C SER A 85 -1.17 43.96 0.86
N LEU A 86 -1.16 43.08 1.86
CA LEU A 86 -1.12 43.50 3.27
C LEU A 86 0.11 44.37 3.58
N MET A 87 1.28 43.99 3.07
CA MET A 87 2.53 44.76 3.26
C MET A 87 2.52 46.11 2.56
N LEU A 88 1.83 46.25 1.43
CA LEU A 88 1.67 47.53 0.74
C LEU A 88 0.74 48.50 1.49
N LEU A 89 -0.27 47.97 2.17
CA LEU A 89 -1.27 48.77 2.87
C LEU A 89 -0.86 49.10 4.31
N SER A 90 0.11 48.38 4.88
CA SER A 90 0.51 48.54 6.28
C SER A 90 2.00 48.33 6.52
N GLU A 91 2.60 49.24 7.30
CA GLU A 91 4.01 49.22 7.69
C GLU A 91 4.26 48.31 8.91
N HIS A 92 3.79 47.07 8.87
CA HIS A 92 3.98 46.12 9.98
C HIS A 92 5.23 45.27 9.77
N SER A 93 6.18 45.35 10.71
CA SER A 93 7.45 44.61 10.67
C SER A 93 7.34 43.09 10.77
N LEU A 94 6.16 42.57 11.16
CA LEU A 94 5.89 41.15 11.40
C LEU A 94 5.04 40.47 10.32
N LEU A 95 4.49 41.21 9.35
CA LEU A 95 3.75 40.64 8.23
C LEU A 95 4.50 39.56 7.43
N PRO A 96 5.83 39.65 7.24
CA PRO A 96 6.57 38.61 6.50
C PRO A 96 6.54 37.23 7.15
N ILE A 97 6.13 37.12 8.41
CA ILE A 97 5.87 35.81 9.04
C ILE A 97 4.78 35.04 8.27
N LEU A 98 3.81 35.72 7.65
CA LEU A 98 2.80 35.06 6.81
C LEU A 98 3.43 34.42 5.55
N LEU A 99 4.51 34.99 5.02
CA LEU A 99 5.29 34.37 3.93
C LEU A 99 6.02 33.11 4.40
N VAL A 100 6.42 33.02 5.68
CA VAL A 100 7.00 31.79 6.26
C VAL A 100 5.96 30.67 6.29
N ILE A 101 4.72 30.98 6.70
CA ILE A 101 3.60 30.01 6.68
C ILE A 101 3.34 29.57 5.24
N TRP A 102 3.26 30.50 4.29
CA TRP A 102 3.06 30.19 2.87
C TRP A 102 4.19 29.31 2.30
N ALA A 103 5.46 29.61 2.63
CA ALA A 103 6.61 28.84 2.15
C ALA A 103 6.56 27.36 2.59
N SER A 104 5.96 27.07 3.75
CA SER A 104 5.78 25.70 4.24
C SER A 104 4.83 24.85 3.39
N LEU A 105 3.95 25.48 2.59
CA LEU A 105 2.97 24.82 1.72
C LEU A 105 3.51 24.52 0.31
N LEU A 106 4.58 25.19 -0.12
CA LEU A 106 5.12 25.08 -1.48
C LEU A 106 5.56 23.66 -1.89
N PRO A 107 6.23 22.86 -1.02
CA PRO A 107 6.71 21.53 -1.40
C PRO A 107 5.62 20.57 -1.86
N GLU A 108 4.36 20.79 -1.45
CA GLU A 108 3.24 19.90 -1.73
C GLU A 108 2.68 20.09 -3.16
N PHE A 109 2.86 21.27 -3.76
CA PHE A 109 2.20 21.63 -5.02
C PHE A 109 3.17 21.98 -6.16
N PHE A 110 4.42 22.34 -5.84
CA PHE A 110 5.41 22.82 -6.80
C PHE A 110 6.69 21.98 -6.78
N SER A 111 7.39 21.96 -7.92
CA SER A 111 8.74 21.42 -7.97
C SER A 111 9.70 22.31 -7.18
N ARG A 112 10.83 21.72 -6.74
CA ARG A 112 11.86 22.43 -5.96
C ARG A 112 12.28 23.77 -6.61
N ASN A 113 12.51 23.77 -7.92
CA ASN A 113 12.95 24.97 -8.64
C ASN A 113 11.84 26.02 -8.71
N ALA A 114 10.59 25.63 -8.94
CA ALA A 114 9.46 26.55 -8.98
C ALA A 114 9.13 27.14 -7.60
N ALA A 115 9.29 26.36 -6.52
CA ALA A 115 9.11 26.85 -5.16
C ALA A 115 10.20 27.87 -4.78
N ILE A 116 11.47 27.56 -5.05
CA ILE A 116 12.58 28.50 -4.79
C ILE A 116 12.42 29.78 -5.60
N GLY A 117 12.04 29.68 -6.88
CA GLY A 117 11.77 30.85 -7.71
C GLY A 117 10.68 31.75 -7.15
N GLN A 118 9.58 31.17 -6.63
CA GLN A 118 8.52 31.92 -5.98
C GLN A 118 8.98 32.60 -4.68
N ILE A 119 9.76 31.90 -3.84
CA ILE A 119 10.34 32.49 -2.61
C ILE A 119 11.23 33.68 -2.96
N LEU A 120 12.10 33.55 -3.96
CA LEU A 120 12.96 34.63 -4.42
C LEU A 120 12.15 35.83 -4.93
N LEU A 121 11.13 35.58 -5.75
CA LEU A 121 10.26 36.62 -6.28
C LEU A 121 9.50 37.35 -5.16
N ALA A 122 8.95 36.62 -4.19
CA ALA A 122 8.23 37.20 -3.06
C ALA A 122 9.14 38.08 -2.19
N ASN A 123 10.39 37.65 -1.93
CA ASN A 123 11.36 38.45 -1.18
C ASN A 123 11.86 39.66 -1.97
N LEU A 124 11.98 39.55 -3.29
CA LEU A 124 12.30 40.69 -4.16
C LEU A 124 11.18 41.73 -4.11
N SER A 125 9.92 41.31 -4.23
CA SER A 125 8.76 42.19 -4.07
C SER A 125 8.75 42.83 -2.67
N TYR A 126 8.98 42.06 -1.61
CA TYR A 126 9.07 42.58 -0.25
C TYR A 126 10.20 43.62 -0.09
N TYR A 127 11.37 43.38 -0.69
CA TYR A 127 12.46 44.35 -0.71
C TYR A 127 12.05 45.65 -1.39
N PHE A 128 11.42 45.60 -2.57
CA PHE A 128 10.98 46.81 -3.28
C PHE A 128 9.91 47.60 -2.52
N ILE A 129 8.99 46.91 -1.83
CA ILE A 129 7.99 47.56 -0.98
C ILE A 129 8.67 48.37 0.12
N LEU A 130 9.66 47.78 0.80
CA LEU A 130 10.37 48.44 1.89
C LEU A 130 11.46 49.42 1.44
N HIS A 131 12.01 49.28 0.23
CA HIS A 131 13.10 50.13 -0.27
C HIS A 131 12.73 51.62 -0.33
N SER A 132 11.43 51.92 -0.41
CA SER A 132 10.90 53.29 -0.29
C SER A 132 11.15 53.93 1.09
N HIS A 133 11.48 53.14 2.11
CA HIS A 133 11.80 53.58 3.47
C HIS A 133 13.32 53.49 3.72
N THR A 134 13.98 54.62 3.91
CA THR A 134 15.44 54.75 3.84
C THR A 134 16.17 54.22 5.09
N SER A 135 16.49 52.91 5.16
CA SER A 135 17.41 52.37 6.20
C SER A 135 18.19 51.12 5.75
N ASN A 136 19.49 51.07 6.08
CA ASN A 136 20.40 49.93 5.81
C ASN A 136 19.95 48.61 6.44
N SER A 137 19.00 48.63 7.40
CA SER A 137 18.50 47.44 8.08
C SER A 137 17.51 46.59 7.25
N ILE A 138 17.02 47.08 6.11
CA ILE A 138 16.00 46.38 5.31
C ILE A 138 16.55 45.11 4.67
N ILE A 139 17.77 45.16 4.13
CA ILE A 139 18.39 44.00 3.49
C ILE A 139 18.51 42.85 4.50
N PHE A 140 18.95 43.14 5.73
CA PHE A 140 19.03 42.15 6.80
C PHE A 140 17.67 41.58 7.17
N ASN A 141 16.63 42.42 7.23
CA ASN A 141 15.27 41.98 7.54
C ASN A 141 14.73 41.00 6.47
N VAL A 142 14.87 41.36 5.18
CA VAL A 142 14.51 40.49 4.04
C VAL A 142 15.27 39.16 4.10
N LEU A 143 16.59 39.20 4.35
CA LEU A 143 17.42 38.00 4.44
C LEU A 143 17.04 37.09 5.62
N ILE A 144 16.71 37.67 6.78
CA ILE A 144 16.26 36.91 7.95
C ILE A 144 14.96 36.16 7.63
N TYR A 145 13.96 36.85 7.06
CA TYR A 145 12.70 36.22 6.70
C TYR A 145 12.84 35.21 5.56
N MET A 146 13.70 35.48 4.57
CA MET A 146 14.05 34.51 3.55
C MET A 146 14.69 33.26 4.16
N GLY A 147 15.56 33.42 5.16
CA GLY A 147 16.13 32.31 5.94
C GLY A 147 15.06 31.47 6.63
N PHE A 148 14.11 32.10 7.32
CA PHE A 148 12.98 31.41 7.94
C PHE A 148 12.06 30.72 6.92
N GLN A 149 11.82 31.33 5.75
CA GLN A 149 11.05 30.73 4.67
C GLN A 149 11.74 29.48 4.11
N LEU A 150 13.05 29.54 3.85
CA LEU A 150 13.83 28.38 3.38
C LEU A 150 13.89 27.27 4.44
N PHE A 151 13.94 27.63 5.73
CA PHE A 151 13.85 26.68 6.83
C PHE A 151 12.47 26.00 6.88
N ALA A 152 11.37 26.78 6.80
CA ALA A 152 10.02 26.23 6.77
C ALA A 152 9.77 25.34 5.55
N TYR A 153 10.27 25.75 4.38
CA TYR A 153 10.24 24.97 3.15
C TYR A 153 11.00 23.64 3.29
N SER A 154 12.25 23.68 3.78
CA SER A 154 13.10 22.49 3.89
C SER A 154 12.56 21.49 4.92
N SER A 155 12.05 21.98 6.06
CA SER A 155 11.40 21.15 7.07
C SER A 155 10.15 20.45 6.51
N SER A 156 9.30 21.18 5.78
CA SER A 156 8.12 20.61 5.13
C SER A 156 8.48 19.61 4.04
N GLN A 157 9.53 19.89 3.24
CA GLN A 157 10.04 18.96 2.22
C GLN A 157 10.58 17.66 2.83
N ALA A 158 11.38 17.75 3.90
CA ALA A 158 11.92 16.59 4.61
C ALA A 158 10.79 15.69 5.15
N ARG A 159 9.73 16.30 5.72
CA ARG A 159 8.54 15.59 6.20
C ARG A 159 7.83 14.83 5.06
N LEU A 160 7.66 15.45 3.89
CA LEU A 160 7.04 14.79 2.74
C LEU A 160 7.88 13.62 2.23
N SER A 161 9.20 13.81 2.13
CA SER A 161 10.14 12.76 1.72
C SER A 161 10.13 11.58 2.69
N GLU A 162 10.06 11.83 3.99
CA GLU A 162 9.98 10.78 5.01
C GLU A 162 8.68 9.97 4.87
N ARG A 163 7.54 10.64 4.63
CA ARG A 163 6.25 9.97 4.41
C ARG A 163 6.28 9.06 3.19
N GLU A 164 6.87 9.52 2.10
CA GLU A 164 7.00 8.73 0.89
C GLU A 164 7.92 7.51 1.11
N SER A 165 9.06 7.72 1.76
CA SER A 165 9.99 6.64 2.11
C SER A 165 9.34 5.57 3.00
N ARG A 166 8.60 5.98 4.04
CA ARG A 166 7.86 5.05 4.92
C ARG A 166 6.83 4.22 4.15
N ARG A 167 6.06 4.85 3.25
CA ARG A 167 5.08 4.13 2.42
C ARG A 167 5.75 3.10 1.51
N ILE A 168 6.88 3.46 0.89
CA ILE A 168 7.65 2.54 0.05
C ILE A 168 8.21 1.39 0.90
N GLN A 169 8.74 1.68 2.09
CA GLN A 169 9.30 0.66 2.98
C GLN A 169 8.23 -0.32 3.49
N GLU A 170 7.03 0.16 3.83
CA GLU A 170 5.90 -0.69 4.19
C GLU A 170 5.50 -1.60 3.03
N HIS A 171 5.43 -1.07 1.81
CA HIS A 171 5.11 -1.85 0.62
C HIS A 171 6.16 -2.94 0.33
N LEU A 172 7.45 -2.60 0.40
CA LEU A 172 8.55 -3.55 0.20
C LEU A 172 8.59 -4.63 1.27
N ASN A 173 8.31 -4.29 2.53
CA ASN A 173 8.26 -5.26 3.63
C ASN A 173 7.12 -6.28 3.40
N GLN A 174 5.94 -5.81 2.98
CA GLN A 174 4.83 -6.69 2.63
C GLN A 174 5.18 -7.65 1.48
N GLN A 175 5.84 -7.15 0.43
CA GLN A 175 6.31 -8.00 -0.68
C GLN A 175 7.33 -9.05 -0.20
N LEU A 176 8.29 -8.64 0.63
CA LEU A 176 9.32 -9.54 1.16
C LEU A 176 8.72 -10.66 2.00
N ILE A 177 7.70 -10.36 2.82
CA ILE A 177 6.97 -11.36 3.62
C ILE A 177 6.28 -12.38 2.69
N ALA A 178 5.57 -11.91 1.66
CA ALA A 178 4.89 -12.78 0.71
C ALA A 178 5.90 -13.72 0.01
N THR A 179 7.00 -13.17 -0.51
CA THR A 179 8.04 -13.96 -1.19
C THR A 179 8.70 -14.98 -0.26
N ARG A 180 8.99 -14.63 1.00
CA ARG A 180 9.57 -15.57 1.97
C ARG A 180 8.65 -16.74 2.28
N ALA A 181 7.35 -16.49 2.44
CA ALA A 181 6.38 -17.56 2.69
C ALA A 181 6.36 -18.56 1.52
N LEU A 182 6.33 -18.05 0.28
CA LEU A 182 6.33 -18.86 -0.93
C LEU A 182 7.63 -19.65 -1.11
N LEU A 183 8.79 -19.03 -0.86
CA LEU A 183 10.08 -19.71 -0.93
C LEU A 183 10.20 -20.84 0.10
N SER A 184 9.75 -20.60 1.34
CA SER A 184 9.75 -21.63 2.39
C SER A 184 8.89 -22.83 1.98
N GLN A 185 7.69 -22.58 1.47
CA GLN A 185 6.78 -23.64 1.02
C GLN A 185 7.35 -24.40 -0.19
N THR A 186 7.93 -23.67 -1.15
CA THR A 186 8.55 -24.27 -2.35
C THR A 186 9.74 -25.14 -1.96
N SER A 187 10.59 -24.68 -1.03
CA SER A 187 11.73 -25.44 -0.54
C SER A 187 11.30 -26.70 0.19
N GLU A 188 10.28 -26.62 1.05
CA GLU A 188 9.73 -27.79 1.74
C GLU A 188 9.12 -28.80 0.74
N GLN A 189 8.42 -28.32 -0.28
CA GLN A 189 7.85 -29.16 -1.33
C GLN A 189 8.92 -29.83 -2.20
N GLN A 190 9.98 -29.09 -2.57
CA GLN A 190 11.13 -29.64 -3.30
C GLN A 190 11.83 -30.73 -2.49
N GLU A 191 12.01 -30.52 -1.18
CA GLU A 191 12.61 -31.51 -0.30
C GLU A 191 11.73 -32.77 -0.17
N ARG A 192 10.41 -32.61 -0.03
CA ARG A 192 9.47 -33.74 -0.05
C ARG A 192 9.54 -34.51 -1.37
N LEU A 193 9.64 -33.83 -2.51
CA LEU A 193 9.79 -34.46 -3.83
C LEU A 193 11.12 -35.23 -3.96
N ARG A 194 12.21 -34.64 -3.47
CA ARG A 194 13.53 -35.30 -3.41
C ARG A 194 13.45 -36.59 -2.60
N ILE A 195 12.90 -36.52 -1.38
CA ILE A 195 12.70 -37.68 -0.51
C ILE A 195 11.84 -38.76 -1.21
N SER A 196 10.74 -38.37 -1.87
CA SER A 196 9.88 -39.31 -2.59
C SER A 196 10.61 -40.05 -3.72
N ARG A 197 11.48 -39.34 -4.45
CA ARG A 197 12.30 -39.91 -5.52
C ARG A 197 13.38 -40.84 -4.94
N ASP A 198 14.11 -40.40 -3.91
CA ASP A 198 15.14 -41.19 -3.25
C ASP A 198 14.55 -42.50 -2.65
N LEU A 199 13.36 -42.43 -2.05
CA LEU A 199 12.63 -43.60 -1.56
C LEU A 199 12.25 -44.56 -2.71
N HIS A 200 11.77 -44.04 -3.84
CA HIS A 200 11.39 -44.88 -4.98
C HIS A 200 12.59 -45.57 -5.62
N ASP A 201 13.67 -44.83 -5.85
CA ASP A 201 14.84 -45.30 -6.58
C ASP A 201 15.65 -46.28 -5.72
N ILE A 202 15.89 -45.96 -4.43
CA ILE A 202 16.71 -46.82 -3.58
C ILE A 202 15.90 -48.02 -3.07
N LEU A 203 14.78 -47.78 -2.37
CA LEU A 203 14.04 -48.87 -1.72
C LEU A 203 13.19 -49.66 -2.71
N GLY A 204 12.62 -49.00 -3.73
CA GLY A 204 11.82 -49.67 -4.75
C GLY A 204 12.63 -50.65 -5.58
N HIS A 205 13.83 -50.27 -6.03
CA HIS A 205 14.71 -51.19 -6.77
C HIS A 205 15.26 -52.31 -5.88
N GLN A 206 15.70 -52.02 -4.66
CA GLN A 206 16.22 -53.03 -3.72
C GLN A 206 15.17 -54.07 -3.34
N LEU A 207 13.93 -53.67 -3.04
CA LEU A 207 12.84 -54.60 -2.71
C LEU A 207 12.38 -55.42 -3.92
N THR A 208 12.46 -54.85 -5.12
CA THR A 208 12.17 -55.60 -6.36
C THR A 208 13.23 -56.68 -6.58
N ALA A 209 14.51 -56.35 -6.41
CA ALA A 209 15.61 -57.32 -6.51
C ALA A 209 15.51 -58.41 -5.43
N LEU A 210 15.21 -58.04 -4.18
CA LEU A 210 15.00 -58.97 -3.08
C LEU A 210 13.81 -59.92 -3.36
N SER A 211 12.70 -59.38 -3.88
CA SER A 211 11.54 -60.18 -4.25
C SER A 211 11.88 -61.21 -5.34
N LEU A 212 12.68 -60.83 -6.34
CA LEU A 212 13.16 -61.76 -7.38
C LEU A 212 14.10 -62.83 -6.83
N GLN A 213 15.02 -62.49 -5.92
CA GLN A 213 15.87 -63.47 -5.25
C GLN A 213 15.05 -64.46 -4.41
N LEU A 214 14.06 -63.98 -3.66
CA LEU A 214 13.16 -64.83 -2.87
C LEU A 214 12.26 -65.69 -3.76
N GLU A 215 11.85 -65.20 -4.94
CA GLU A 215 11.15 -65.97 -5.96
C GLU A 215 12.00 -67.16 -6.42
N LEU A 216 13.26 -66.92 -6.78
CA LEU A 216 14.19 -67.98 -7.20
C LEU A 216 14.46 -68.99 -6.07
N LEU A 217 14.70 -68.51 -4.85
CA LEU A 217 14.91 -69.37 -3.68
C LEU A 217 13.66 -70.20 -3.34
N SER A 218 12.46 -69.70 -3.59
CA SER A 218 11.22 -70.46 -3.32
C SER A 218 11.08 -71.72 -4.19
N HIS A 219 11.73 -71.74 -5.35
CA HIS A 219 11.80 -72.90 -6.24
C HIS A 219 12.93 -73.88 -5.88
N GLN A 220 13.97 -73.43 -5.19
CA GLN A 220 15.17 -74.23 -4.87
C GLN A 220 15.26 -74.66 -3.40
N ALA A 221 14.46 -74.06 -2.50
CA ALA A 221 14.52 -74.31 -1.07
C ALA A 221 14.02 -75.72 -0.68
N PRO A 222 14.68 -76.38 0.30
CA PRO A 222 14.18 -77.60 0.93
C PRO A 222 12.76 -77.41 1.51
N THR A 223 11.98 -78.49 1.58
CA THR A 223 10.58 -78.47 2.06
C THR A 223 10.42 -77.82 3.43
N GLU A 224 11.40 -77.97 4.32
CA GLU A 224 11.41 -77.43 5.69
C GLU A 224 11.56 -75.89 5.73
N LEU A 225 12.23 -75.29 4.74
CA LEU A 225 12.49 -73.84 4.67
C LEU A 225 11.53 -73.10 3.74
N LYS A 226 10.72 -73.84 2.98
CA LYS A 226 9.84 -73.29 1.94
C LYS A 226 8.79 -72.33 2.51
N SER A 227 8.27 -72.61 3.71
CA SER A 227 7.33 -71.74 4.42
C SER A 227 7.97 -70.40 4.79
N THR A 228 9.18 -70.41 5.35
CA THR A 228 9.95 -69.21 5.73
C THR A 228 10.31 -68.35 4.53
N VAL A 229 10.74 -68.96 3.42
CA VAL A 229 11.06 -68.23 2.18
C VAL A 229 9.80 -67.56 1.60
N ASN A 230 8.66 -68.25 1.62
CA ASN A 230 7.39 -67.69 1.15
C ASN A 230 6.89 -66.54 2.05
N GLN A 231 7.06 -66.65 3.37
CA GLN A 231 6.74 -65.55 4.30
C GLN A 231 7.62 -64.32 4.05
N SER A 232 8.94 -64.49 3.91
CA SER A 232 9.86 -63.40 3.57
C SER A 232 9.51 -62.74 2.24
N LYS A 233 9.10 -63.53 1.24
CA LYS A 233 8.62 -63.03 -0.06
C LYS A 233 7.34 -62.20 0.07
N SER A 234 6.39 -62.65 0.90
CA SER A 234 5.16 -61.89 1.18
C SER A 234 5.46 -60.55 1.84
N LEU A 235 6.32 -60.57 2.87
CA LEU A 235 6.77 -59.35 3.57
C LEU A 235 7.47 -58.36 2.62
N ALA A 236 8.33 -58.84 1.73
CA ALA A 236 8.99 -57.98 0.74
C ALA A 236 7.98 -57.34 -0.24
N LYS A 237 6.93 -58.07 -0.65
CA LYS A 237 5.84 -57.54 -1.49
C LYS A 237 4.98 -56.51 -0.74
N GLU A 238 4.59 -56.78 0.50
CA GLU A 238 3.83 -55.85 1.34
C GLU A 238 4.59 -54.55 1.60
N LEU A 239 5.90 -54.64 1.85
CA LEU A 239 6.77 -53.45 2.00
C LEU A 239 6.85 -52.63 0.71
N LEU A 240 6.96 -53.30 -0.45
CA LEU A 240 6.98 -52.63 -1.75
C LEU A 240 5.66 -51.92 -2.05
N GLU A 241 4.52 -52.54 -1.73
CA GLU A 241 3.20 -51.93 -1.85
C GLU A 241 3.03 -50.74 -0.91
N SER A 242 3.48 -50.86 0.34
CA SER A 242 3.46 -49.79 1.35
C SER A 242 4.28 -48.57 0.90
N ILE A 243 5.49 -48.78 0.38
CA ILE A 243 6.33 -47.69 -0.15
C ILE A 243 5.67 -47.04 -1.37
N ARG A 244 5.12 -47.84 -2.29
CA ARG A 244 4.39 -47.30 -3.46
C ARG A 244 3.17 -46.48 -3.04
N ALA A 245 2.47 -46.88 -1.99
CA ALA A 245 1.36 -46.12 -1.42
C ALA A 245 1.83 -44.78 -0.85
N VAL A 246 2.94 -44.75 -0.10
CA VAL A 246 3.54 -43.51 0.44
C VAL A 246 3.99 -42.56 -0.67
N VAL A 247 4.70 -43.07 -1.69
CA VAL A 247 5.14 -42.26 -2.85
C VAL A 247 3.94 -41.73 -3.63
N ARG A 248 2.90 -42.54 -3.86
CA ARG A 248 1.66 -42.09 -4.53
C ARG A 248 0.93 -41.02 -3.72
N ALA A 249 0.78 -41.21 -2.41
CA ALA A 249 0.15 -40.22 -1.53
C ALA A 249 0.93 -38.89 -1.52
N GLN A 250 2.27 -38.94 -1.58
CA GLN A 250 3.09 -37.74 -1.73
C GLN A 250 2.94 -37.09 -3.11
N ARG A 251 2.71 -37.86 -4.18
CA ARG A 251 2.48 -37.32 -5.53
C ARG A 251 1.10 -36.68 -5.73
N VAL A 252 0.09 -37.07 -4.96
CA VAL A 252 -1.26 -36.48 -5.06
C VAL A 252 -1.35 -35.10 -4.39
N ASN A 253 -0.41 -34.75 -3.52
CA ASN A 253 -0.34 -33.46 -2.82
C ASN A 253 0.65 -32.44 -3.42
N ILE A 254 1.06 -32.55 -4.69
CA ILE A 254 2.11 -31.70 -5.31
C ILE A 254 1.61 -30.27 -5.67
N GLY A 255 0.61 -29.74 -4.99
CA GLY A 255 0.16 -28.36 -5.22
C GLY A 255 0.60 -27.40 -4.12
N LEU A 256 0.93 -26.18 -4.51
CA LEU A 256 1.05 -25.07 -3.58
C LEU A 256 -0.33 -24.73 -3.02
N ASP A 257 -0.45 -24.84 -1.71
CA ASP A 257 -1.63 -24.42 -0.95
C ASP A 257 -1.51 -22.93 -0.61
N LEU A 258 -2.50 -22.15 -1.04
CA LEU A 258 -2.58 -20.72 -0.74
C LEU A 258 -3.08 -20.44 0.69
N LYS A 259 -3.65 -21.42 1.39
CA LYS A 259 -4.23 -21.23 2.72
C LYS A 259 -3.21 -20.81 3.79
N PRO A 260 -2.07 -21.51 3.99
CA PRO A 260 -1.08 -21.10 5.00
C PRO A 260 -0.57 -19.65 4.84
N PRO A 261 -0.15 -19.18 3.63
CA PRO A 261 0.30 -17.80 3.48
C PRO A 261 -0.84 -16.78 3.62
N LEU A 262 -2.08 -17.11 3.22
CA LEU A 262 -3.23 -16.24 3.43
C LEU A 262 -3.62 -16.12 4.92
N ASP A 263 -3.54 -17.20 5.68
CA ASP A 263 -3.76 -17.19 7.13
C ASP A 263 -2.69 -16.36 7.86
N ALA A 264 -1.43 -16.42 7.40
CA ALA A 264 -0.35 -15.59 7.91
C ALA A 264 -0.56 -14.09 7.62
N ILE A 265 -1.23 -13.75 6.51
CA ILE A 265 -1.62 -12.37 6.19
C ILE A 265 -2.81 -11.94 7.06
N ALA A 266 -3.85 -12.78 7.16
CA ALA A 266 -5.06 -12.49 7.92
C ALA A 266 -4.78 -12.29 9.42
N SER A 267 -3.88 -13.08 10.01
CA SER A 267 -3.53 -12.97 11.44
C SER A 267 -2.86 -11.65 11.82
N ARG A 268 -2.29 -10.90 10.87
CA ARG A 268 -1.69 -9.58 11.09
C ARG A 268 -2.71 -8.43 10.97
N LEU A 269 -3.90 -8.71 10.45
CA LEU A 269 -4.97 -7.73 10.30
C LEU A 269 -5.93 -7.87 11.49
N PRO A 270 -6.19 -6.79 12.25
CA PRO A 270 -7.06 -6.87 13.42
C PRO A 270 -8.50 -7.17 13.01
N ASN A 271 -9.12 -8.14 13.68
CA ASN A 271 -10.53 -8.53 13.49
C ASN A 271 -10.89 -9.05 12.09
N VAL A 272 -9.93 -9.61 11.33
CA VAL A 272 -10.20 -10.22 10.03
C VAL A 272 -10.29 -11.75 10.16
N SER A 273 -11.38 -12.34 9.67
CA SER A 273 -11.53 -13.80 9.57
C SER A 273 -11.60 -14.24 8.10
N LEU A 274 -10.78 -15.22 7.72
CA LEU A 274 -10.83 -15.87 6.41
C LEU A 274 -11.53 -17.22 6.52
N ARG A 275 -12.50 -17.50 5.63
CA ARG A 275 -13.12 -18.81 5.45
C ARG A 275 -12.82 -19.36 4.07
N TYR A 276 -12.64 -20.68 3.99
CA TYR A 276 -12.35 -21.38 2.75
C TYR A 276 -13.51 -22.34 2.45
N LYS A 277 -14.14 -22.20 1.28
CA LYS A 277 -15.22 -23.12 0.83
C LYS A 277 -14.68 -24.29 0.02
N SER A 278 -13.85 -23.97 -0.97
CA SER A 278 -13.22 -24.94 -1.87
C SER A 278 -11.86 -24.36 -2.26
N LEU A 279 -10.81 -25.16 -2.21
CA LEU A 279 -9.47 -24.78 -2.62
C LEU A 279 -8.95 -25.85 -3.58
N VAL A 280 -8.26 -25.41 -4.62
CA VAL A 280 -7.64 -26.30 -5.60
C VAL A 280 -6.13 -26.12 -5.51
N PRO A 281 -5.35 -27.20 -5.37
CA PRO A 281 -3.89 -27.13 -5.39
C PRO A 281 -3.36 -26.51 -6.69
N LEU A 282 -2.40 -25.59 -6.60
CA LEU A 282 -1.76 -24.95 -7.76
C LEU A 282 -0.42 -25.61 -8.10
N GLN A 283 -0.15 -25.89 -9.38
CA GLN A 283 1.10 -26.55 -9.79
C GLN A 283 2.25 -25.55 -10.09
N SER A 284 1.94 -24.36 -10.59
CA SER A 284 2.93 -23.31 -10.86
C SER A 284 3.19 -22.44 -9.62
N THR A 285 4.47 -22.31 -9.27
CA THR A 285 4.95 -21.41 -8.22
C THR A 285 4.67 -19.96 -8.56
N GLU A 286 4.97 -19.55 -9.78
CA GLU A 286 4.81 -18.18 -10.27
C GLU A 286 3.33 -17.76 -10.22
N LEU A 287 2.43 -18.67 -10.61
CA LEU A 287 0.98 -18.44 -10.51
C LEU A 287 0.54 -18.32 -9.05
N ALA A 288 1.02 -19.18 -8.16
CA ALA A 288 0.72 -19.10 -6.74
C ALA A 288 1.21 -17.78 -6.12
N GLN A 289 2.38 -17.27 -6.53
CA GLN A 289 2.87 -15.97 -6.07
C GLN A 289 1.98 -14.83 -6.55
N ALA A 290 1.62 -14.84 -7.84
CA ALA A 290 0.77 -13.82 -8.44
C ALA A 290 -0.62 -13.80 -7.77
N LEU A 291 -1.22 -14.98 -7.56
CA LEU A 291 -2.50 -15.12 -6.88
C LEU A 291 -2.44 -14.70 -5.42
N LEU A 292 -1.39 -15.05 -4.68
CA LEU A 292 -1.23 -14.62 -3.28
C LEU A 292 -1.23 -13.09 -3.18
N LEU A 293 -0.50 -12.42 -4.07
CA LEU A 293 -0.42 -10.96 -4.10
C LEU A 293 -1.75 -10.31 -4.50
N VAL A 294 -2.47 -10.89 -5.46
CA VAL A 294 -3.80 -10.39 -5.87
C VAL A 294 -4.82 -10.57 -4.75
N LEU A 295 -4.84 -11.74 -4.10
CA LEU A 295 -5.74 -12.01 -2.98
C LEU A 295 -5.40 -11.15 -1.76
N GLN A 296 -4.11 -10.92 -1.48
CA GLN A 296 -3.66 -10.00 -0.43
C GLN A 296 -4.16 -8.58 -0.68
N GLU A 297 -4.00 -8.08 -1.90
CA GLU A 297 -4.50 -6.75 -2.28
C GLU A 297 -6.04 -6.71 -2.20
N GLY A 298 -6.72 -7.79 -2.58
CA GLY A 298 -8.17 -7.95 -2.40
C GLY A 298 -8.61 -7.86 -0.94
N ILE A 299 -7.96 -8.59 -0.03
CA ILE A 299 -8.24 -8.55 1.42
C ILE A 299 -7.95 -7.16 1.98
N SER A 300 -6.80 -6.58 1.64
CA SER A 300 -6.41 -5.24 2.05
C SER A 300 -7.44 -4.19 1.63
N ASN A 301 -7.90 -4.27 0.37
CA ASN A 301 -8.92 -3.37 -0.16
C ASN A 301 -10.28 -3.57 0.51
N GLY A 302 -10.71 -4.81 0.77
CA GLY A 302 -11.94 -5.09 1.52
C GLY A 302 -11.89 -4.51 2.94
N VAL A 303 -10.76 -4.63 3.64
CA VAL A 303 -10.58 -4.07 4.99
C VAL A 303 -10.57 -2.54 4.96
N ARG A 304 -9.77 -1.95 4.05
CA ARG A 304 -9.55 -0.50 4.01
C ARG A 304 -10.74 0.28 3.45
N HIS A 305 -11.33 -0.21 2.36
CA HIS A 305 -12.38 0.49 1.63
C HIS A 305 -13.76 -0.06 1.98
N GLY A 306 -13.92 -1.38 2.01
CA GLY A 306 -15.18 -2.05 2.35
C GLY A 306 -15.49 -2.08 3.84
N LYS A 307 -14.48 -1.89 4.72
CA LYS A 307 -14.56 -2.19 6.16
C LYS A 307 -15.03 -3.61 6.45
N ALA A 308 -14.70 -4.52 5.55
CA ALA A 308 -15.00 -5.93 5.73
C ALA A 308 -14.16 -6.50 6.87
N ASN A 309 -14.75 -7.44 7.60
CA ASN A 309 -14.09 -8.21 8.66
C ASN A 309 -14.18 -9.72 8.41
N GLN A 310 -14.99 -10.16 7.44
CA GLN A 310 -15.06 -11.55 7.01
C GLN A 310 -14.84 -11.65 5.50
N PHE A 311 -13.98 -12.59 5.13
CA PHE A 311 -13.70 -12.94 3.74
C PHE A 311 -13.95 -14.42 3.52
N THR A 312 -14.53 -14.77 2.38
CA THR A 312 -14.74 -16.15 1.96
C THR A 312 -14.03 -16.37 0.63
N LEU A 313 -13.06 -17.27 0.61
CA LEU A 313 -12.34 -17.68 -0.59
C LEU A 313 -12.89 -19.01 -1.12
N SER A 314 -13.13 -19.06 -2.42
CA SER A 314 -13.45 -20.29 -3.15
C SER A 314 -12.72 -20.36 -4.48
N MET A 315 -12.17 -21.53 -4.78
CA MET A 315 -11.58 -21.90 -6.05
C MET A 315 -12.38 -23.06 -6.65
N GLN A 316 -12.82 -22.89 -7.89
CA GLN A 316 -13.57 -23.88 -8.64
C GLN A 316 -12.89 -24.11 -9.99
N GLN A 317 -12.49 -25.35 -10.23
CA GLN A 317 -11.95 -25.75 -11.52
C GLN A 317 -13.10 -26.19 -12.43
N GLN A 318 -13.27 -25.48 -13.54
CA GLN A 318 -14.22 -25.82 -14.61
C GLN A 318 -13.48 -26.42 -15.81
N GLN A 319 -14.22 -26.89 -16.81
CA GLN A 319 -13.67 -27.58 -17.99
C GLN A 319 -12.71 -26.74 -18.84
N THR A 320 -12.72 -25.41 -18.72
CA THR A 320 -11.90 -24.51 -19.54
C THR A 320 -11.18 -23.43 -18.74
N GLU A 321 -11.57 -23.21 -17.49
CA GLU A 321 -11.03 -22.15 -16.64
C GLU A 321 -11.05 -22.51 -15.15
N LEU A 322 -10.10 -21.95 -14.41
CA LEU A 322 -10.09 -21.89 -12.96
C LEU A 322 -10.72 -20.56 -12.54
N ILE A 323 -11.81 -20.63 -11.78
CA ILE A 323 -12.50 -19.46 -11.23
C ILE A 323 -12.17 -19.37 -9.75
N ILE A 324 -11.66 -18.22 -9.34
CA ILE A 324 -11.34 -17.90 -7.95
C ILE A 324 -12.22 -16.73 -7.55
N GLN A 325 -12.93 -16.86 -6.44
CA GLN A 325 -13.81 -15.83 -5.89
C GLN A 325 -13.42 -15.54 -4.45
N LEU A 326 -13.14 -14.27 -4.18
CA LEU A 326 -12.94 -13.74 -2.84
C LEU A 326 -14.10 -12.80 -2.52
N ASN A 327 -15.01 -13.25 -1.67
CA ASN A 327 -16.18 -12.49 -1.25
C ASN A 327 -15.93 -11.86 0.11
N ASP A 328 -16.24 -10.57 0.25
CA ASP A 328 -16.20 -9.84 1.51
C ASP A 328 -17.61 -9.46 1.99
N ASN A 329 -17.74 -9.13 3.27
CA ASN A 329 -18.98 -8.67 3.91
C ASN A 329 -19.01 -7.14 4.15
N GLY A 330 -18.26 -6.38 3.36
CA GLY A 330 -18.12 -4.94 3.52
C GLY A 330 -19.32 -4.13 3.05
N GLN A 331 -19.12 -2.82 2.87
CA GLN A 331 -20.18 -1.86 2.51
C GLN A 331 -20.58 -1.88 1.02
N GLY A 332 -20.03 -2.81 0.22
CA GLY A 332 -20.29 -2.87 -1.22
C GLY A 332 -19.51 -1.83 -2.03
N ILE A 333 -19.67 -1.86 -3.35
CA ILE A 333 -19.13 -0.89 -4.29
C ILE A 333 -20.30 -0.15 -4.96
N ASN A 334 -20.29 1.19 -4.92
CA ASN A 334 -21.19 1.98 -5.77
C ASN A 334 -20.79 1.76 -7.23
N GLN A 335 -21.77 1.48 -8.12
CA GLN A 335 -21.58 1.15 -9.55
C GLN A 335 -20.68 2.13 -10.34
N THR A 336 -20.41 3.31 -9.80
CA THR A 336 -19.52 4.35 -10.36
C THR A 336 -18.06 4.28 -9.91
N ALA A 337 -17.65 3.28 -9.10
CA ALA A 337 -16.26 3.14 -8.69
C ALA A 337 -15.40 2.63 -9.86
N SER A 338 -14.94 3.58 -10.67
CA SER A 338 -13.99 3.40 -11.75
C SER A 338 -12.78 2.56 -11.31
N THR A 339 -12.38 1.62 -12.16
CA THR A 339 -11.05 0.99 -12.28
C THR A 339 -9.94 1.76 -11.54
N GLY A 340 -9.75 1.43 -10.25
CA GLY A 340 -8.70 2.03 -9.42
C GLY A 340 -7.31 1.46 -9.76
N ILE A 341 -6.26 2.16 -9.31
CA ILE A 341 -4.85 1.73 -9.46
C ILE A 341 -4.64 0.29 -8.96
N GLY A 342 -5.34 -0.12 -7.88
CA GLY A 342 -5.27 -1.48 -7.33
C GLY A 342 -5.77 -2.56 -8.29
N LEU A 343 -6.92 -2.37 -8.93
CA LEU A 343 -7.47 -3.35 -9.90
C LEU A 343 -6.58 -3.47 -11.14
N ASN A 344 -6.03 -2.35 -11.63
CA ASN A 344 -5.09 -2.40 -12.76
C ASN A 344 -3.82 -3.16 -12.38
N SER A 345 -3.28 -2.97 -11.17
CA SER A 345 -2.11 -3.73 -10.72
C SER A 345 -2.41 -5.22 -10.56
N MET A 346 -3.60 -5.58 -10.04
CA MET A 346 -4.04 -6.98 -9.98
C MET A 346 -4.13 -7.60 -11.38
N GLN A 347 -4.73 -6.88 -12.33
CA GLN A 347 -4.89 -7.32 -13.71
C GLN A 347 -3.54 -7.46 -14.44
N GLU A 348 -2.61 -6.53 -14.23
CA GLU A 348 -1.27 -6.56 -14.80
C GLU A 348 -0.48 -7.78 -14.30
N ARG A 349 -0.54 -8.09 -13.00
CA ARG A 349 0.13 -9.27 -12.41
C ARG A 349 -0.38 -10.59 -12.98
N LEU A 350 -1.66 -10.68 -13.31
CA LEU A 350 -2.27 -11.89 -13.89
C LEU A 350 -2.25 -11.90 -15.41
N SER A 351 -1.82 -10.82 -16.08
CA SER A 351 -1.74 -10.76 -17.53
C SER A 351 -0.76 -11.78 -18.13
N ALA A 352 0.36 -12.03 -17.45
CA ALA A 352 1.34 -13.08 -17.82
C ALA A 352 0.73 -14.49 -17.84
N PHE A 353 -0.41 -14.68 -17.18
CA PHE A 353 -1.15 -15.93 -17.08
C PHE A 353 -2.47 -15.91 -17.88
N ASN A 354 -2.65 -14.92 -18.76
CA ASN A 354 -3.92 -14.66 -19.47
C ASN A 354 -5.14 -14.56 -18.53
N GLY A 355 -4.91 -14.19 -17.27
CA GLY A 355 -5.93 -14.08 -16.24
C GLY A 355 -6.74 -12.80 -16.38
N LYS A 356 -8.01 -12.87 -15.99
CA LYS A 356 -8.92 -11.72 -15.92
C LYS A 356 -9.39 -11.49 -14.49
N VAL A 357 -9.35 -10.25 -14.06
CA VAL A 357 -9.81 -9.79 -12.76
C VAL A 357 -11.05 -8.94 -12.95
N CYS A 358 -12.11 -9.27 -12.21
CA CYS A 358 -13.36 -8.53 -12.21
C CYS A 358 -13.79 -8.32 -10.76
N LEU A 359 -14.36 -7.16 -10.49
CA LEU A 359 -14.90 -6.82 -9.17
C LEU A 359 -16.38 -6.52 -9.35
N GLN A 360 -17.21 -7.22 -8.61
CA GLN A 360 -18.67 -7.08 -8.69
C GLN A 360 -19.28 -6.94 -7.29
N PRO A 361 -20.41 -6.24 -7.13
CA PRO A 361 -21.17 -6.29 -5.89
C PRO A 361 -21.69 -7.71 -5.65
N ASN A 362 -21.81 -8.10 -4.38
CA ASN A 362 -22.46 -9.37 -4.03
C ASN A 362 -23.96 -9.32 -4.36
N GLU A 363 -24.59 -10.49 -4.52
CA GLU A 363 -26.02 -10.63 -4.85
C GLU A 363 -26.93 -9.95 -3.81
N ASP A 364 -26.56 -9.98 -2.53
CA ASP A 364 -27.31 -9.33 -1.43
C ASP A 364 -27.06 -7.81 -1.32
N ALA A 365 -26.32 -7.22 -2.27
CA ALA A 365 -25.83 -5.83 -2.26
C ALA A 365 -24.98 -5.43 -1.03
N GLN A 366 -24.68 -6.38 -0.14
CA GLN A 366 -23.75 -6.22 0.98
C GLN A 366 -22.41 -6.88 0.63
N GLY A 367 -21.36 -6.08 0.59
CA GLY A 367 -20.00 -6.52 0.30
C GLY A 367 -19.70 -6.69 -1.19
N CYS A 368 -18.52 -7.18 -1.50
CA CYS A 368 -18.02 -7.32 -2.86
C CYS A 368 -17.39 -8.67 -3.12
N SER A 369 -17.38 -9.03 -4.41
CA SER A 369 -16.77 -10.25 -4.92
C SER A 369 -15.68 -9.88 -5.90
N LEU A 370 -14.43 -10.22 -5.54
CA LEU A 370 -13.30 -10.21 -6.46
C LEU A 370 -13.25 -11.56 -7.17
N ILE A 371 -13.48 -11.55 -8.48
CA ILE A 371 -13.48 -12.73 -9.34
C ILE A 371 -12.24 -12.72 -10.21
N ILE A 372 -11.49 -13.81 -10.15
CA ILE A 372 -10.33 -14.08 -11.00
C ILE A 372 -10.67 -15.27 -11.88
N ARG A 373 -10.48 -15.13 -13.18
CA ARG A 373 -10.62 -16.22 -14.17
C ARG A 373 -9.28 -16.49 -14.81
N LEU A 374 -8.85 -17.74 -14.79
CA LEU A 374 -7.59 -18.20 -15.38
C LEU A 374 -7.87 -19.32 -16.38
N PRO A 375 -7.30 -19.31 -17.59
CA PRO A 375 -7.44 -20.42 -18.52
C PRO A 375 -6.75 -21.69 -17.98
N GLN A 376 -7.34 -22.86 -18.25
CA GLN A 376 -6.88 -24.13 -17.65
C GLN A 376 -5.43 -24.49 -18.03
N ASN A 377 -4.98 -24.14 -19.26
CA ASN A 377 -3.61 -24.37 -19.71
C ASN A 377 -2.54 -23.63 -18.88
N THR A 378 -2.96 -22.72 -18.02
CA THR A 378 -2.07 -21.92 -17.16
C THR A 378 -2.00 -22.45 -15.73
N THR A 379 -2.83 -23.44 -15.40
CA THR A 379 -2.90 -24.06 -14.06
C THR A 379 -2.14 -25.39 -13.96
N MET A 380 -1.76 -25.97 -15.10
CA MET A 380 -0.76 -27.03 -15.24
C MET A 380 0.62 -26.39 -15.31
#